data_AF-A0A0F3GRU7-F1
#
_entry.id   AF-A0A0F3GRU7-F1
#
_cell.length_a   1.000
_cell.length_b   1.000
_cell.length_c   1.000
_cell.angle_alpha   90.00
_cell.angle_beta   90.00
_cell.angle_gamma   90.00
#
_symmetry.space_group_name_H-M   'P 1'
#
loop_
_entity.id
_entity.type
_entity.pdbx_description
1 polymer ?
#
loop_
_entity_poly.entity_id
_entity_poly.type
_entity_poly.pdbx_seq_one_letter_code
_entity_poly.pdbx_strand_id
1 'polypeptide(L)'
;MTYMKRKDLTPEIRIRILLQAMMMKGTYGAITNLSKAYKVSRTFTYQLLLTSELLLHLYLIKPSTTKINIELDKKILLLRLEGKCSIQSTMNILKEFGFGNFSEGYISERLKYYGKKISNTLKGEEI
;
A
#
# COMPACT_ATOMS: atom_id res chain seq x y z
N MET A 1 15.38 13.13 -31.68
CA MET A 1 13.92 13.35 -31.59
C MET A 1 13.63 14.01 -30.25
N THR A 2 13.25 15.29 -30.22
CA THR A 2 13.19 16.08 -28.99
C THR A 2 11.87 15.81 -28.25
N TYR A 3 11.95 15.24 -27.04
CA TYR A 3 10.78 14.99 -26.19
C TYR A 3 10.31 16.31 -25.57
N MET A 4 9.26 16.92 -26.11
CA MET A 4 8.67 18.13 -25.54
C MET A 4 7.56 17.76 -24.56
N LYS A 5 7.70 18.19 -23.29
CA LYS A 5 6.62 18.07 -22.30
C LYS A 5 5.48 19.03 -22.67
N ARG A 6 4.41 18.47 -23.23
CA ARG A 6 3.16 19.17 -23.52
C ARG A 6 2.45 19.58 -22.23
N LYS A 7 2.39 20.88 -21.95
CA LYS A 7 1.72 21.47 -20.76
C LYS A 7 0.20 21.38 -20.85
N ASP A 8 -0.32 21.24 -22.06
CA ASP A 8 -1.73 21.08 -22.39
C ASP A 8 -2.29 19.68 -22.10
N LEU A 9 -1.41 18.68 -21.91
CA LEU A 9 -1.81 17.34 -21.47
C LEU A 9 -1.97 17.30 -19.95
N THR A 10 -3.10 17.81 -19.46
CA THR A 10 -3.45 17.79 -18.04
C THR A 10 -3.60 16.34 -17.53
N PRO A 11 -3.48 16.10 -16.21
CA PRO A 11 -3.66 14.77 -15.63
C PRO A 11 -5.00 14.11 -16.03
N GLU A 12 -6.07 14.88 -16.10
CA GLU A 12 -7.41 14.40 -16.45
C GLU A 12 -7.47 13.88 -17.89
N ILE A 13 -6.80 14.58 -18.82
CA ILE A 13 -6.69 14.16 -20.23
C ILE A 13 -5.88 12.87 -20.32
N ARG A 14 -4.79 12.75 -19.55
CA ARG A 14 -3.96 11.53 -19.53
C ARG A 14 -4.77 10.34 -18.99
N ILE A 15 -5.54 10.54 -17.92
CA ILE A 15 -6.43 9.50 -17.38
C ILE A 15 -7.47 9.10 -18.43
N ARG A 16 -8.05 10.05 -19.16
CA ARG A 16 -9.01 9.74 -20.24
C ARG A 16 -8.39 8.90 -21.36
N ILE A 17 -7.19 9.28 -21.81
CA ILE A 17 -6.43 8.51 -22.82
C ILE A 17 -6.16 7.10 -22.31
N LEU A 18 -5.71 6.97 -21.06
CA LEU A 18 -5.44 5.69 -20.42
C LEU A 18 -6.69 4.81 -20.39
N LEU A 19 -7.82 5.32 -19.90
CA LEU A 19 -9.07 4.56 -19.79
C LEU A 19 -9.54 4.06 -21.15
N GLN A 20 -9.54 4.92 -22.17
CA GLN A 20 -9.89 4.53 -23.54
C GLN A 20 -8.92 3.49 -24.09
N ALA A 21 -7.61 3.63 -23.85
CA ALA A 21 -6.62 2.66 -24.27
C ALA A 21 -6.79 1.29 -23.58
N MET A 22 -7.19 1.28 -22.29
CA MET A 22 -7.49 0.05 -21.55
C MET A 22 -8.76 -0.63 -22.06
N MET A 23 -9.84 0.12 -22.30
CA MET A 23 -11.10 -0.43 -22.83
C MET A 23 -10.93 -1.04 -24.22
N MET A 24 -10.03 -0.49 -25.04
CA MET A 24 -9.78 -0.94 -26.40
C MET A 24 -8.61 -1.94 -26.49
N LYS A 25 -8.11 -2.46 -25.37
CA LYS A 25 -6.98 -3.39 -25.34
C LYS A 25 -7.34 -4.66 -26.15
N GLY A 26 -6.43 -5.07 -27.05
CA GLY A 26 -6.64 -6.21 -27.95
C GLY A 26 -7.28 -5.88 -29.30
N THR A 27 -7.73 -4.64 -29.51
CA THR A 27 -8.24 -4.21 -30.83
C THR A 27 -7.12 -3.65 -31.70
N TYR A 28 -7.03 -4.14 -32.94
CA TYR A 28 -6.01 -3.69 -33.90
C TYR A 28 -6.23 -2.22 -34.29
N GLY A 29 -5.16 -1.43 -34.30
CA GLY A 29 -5.22 -0.02 -34.72
C GLY A 29 -5.77 0.96 -33.68
N ALA A 30 -6.31 0.50 -32.55
CA ALA A 30 -6.90 1.39 -31.53
C ALA A 30 -5.91 2.41 -30.95
N ILE A 31 -4.70 1.97 -30.59
CA ILE A 31 -3.66 2.87 -30.08
C ILE A 31 -3.24 3.89 -31.16
N THR A 32 -3.20 3.48 -32.43
CA THR A 32 -2.90 4.38 -33.55
C THR A 32 -4.00 5.44 -33.71
N ASN A 33 -5.27 5.05 -33.60
CA ASN A 33 -6.40 5.97 -33.68
C ASN A 33 -6.44 6.93 -32.50
N LEU A 34 -6.22 6.45 -31.28
CA LEU A 34 -6.10 7.28 -30.07
C LEU A 34 -4.94 8.28 -30.17
N SER A 35 -3.80 7.84 -30.68
CA SER A 35 -2.63 8.69 -30.89
C SER A 35 -2.94 9.84 -31.85
N LYS A 36 -3.67 9.57 -32.94
CA LYS A 36 -4.13 10.60 -33.88
C LYS A 36 -5.15 11.55 -33.22
N ALA A 37 -6.14 11.02 -32.51
CA ALA A 37 -7.21 11.79 -31.89
C ALA A 37 -6.69 12.81 -30.85
N TYR A 38 -5.76 12.39 -30.00
CA TYR A 38 -5.16 13.25 -28.97
C TYR A 38 -3.87 13.95 -29.42
N LYS A 39 -3.45 13.73 -30.68
CA LYS A 39 -2.18 14.23 -31.24
C LYS A 39 -0.97 13.85 -30.37
N VAL A 40 -0.97 12.65 -29.79
CA VAL A 40 0.13 12.11 -28.97
C VAL A 40 0.89 11.04 -29.74
N SER A 41 2.13 10.76 -29.32
CA SER A 41 2.86 9.65 -29.92
C SER A 41 2.31 8.31 -29.44
N ARG A 42 2.37 7.28 -30.29
CA ARG A 42 2.00 5.90 -29.90
C ARG A 42 2.81 5.44 -28.69
N THR A 43 4.09 5.77 -28.66
CA THR A 43 5.01 5.46 -27.56
C THR A 43 4.54 6.05 -26.23
N PHE A 44 4.02 7.28 -26.23
CA PHE A 44 3.45 7.88 -25.03
C PHE A 44 2.28 7.05 -24.48
N THR A 45 1.35 6.62 -25.34
CA THR A 45 0.20 5.80 -24.93
C THR A 45 0.65 4.43 -24.38
N TYR A 46 1.63 3.78 -24.99
CA TYR A 46 2.21 2.53 -24.47
C TYR A 46 2.88 2.74 -23.11
N GLN A 47 3.68 3.80 -22.96
CA GLN A 47 4.30 4.14 -21.68
C GLN A 47 3.25 4.42 -20.60
N LEU A 48 2.18 5.13 -20.95
CA LEU A 48 1.09 5.45 -20.03
C LEU A 48 0.36 4.19 -19.56
N LEU A 49 0.07 3.24 -20.46
CA LEU A 49 -0.52 1.94 -20.12
C LEU A 49 0.39 1.15 -19.17
N LEU A 50 1.66 0.95 -19.56
CA LEU A 50 2.63 0.16 -18.78
C LEU A 50 2.82 0.72 -17.37
N THR A 51 3.02 2.04 -17.26
CA THR A 51 3.24 2.70 -15.97
C THR A 51 2.01 2.63 -15.07
N SER A 52 0.81 2.72 -15.66
CA SER A 52 -0.44 2.62 -14.92
C SER A 52 -0.72 1.19 -14.45
N GLU A 53 -0.49 0.18 -15.29
CA GLU A 53 -0.59 -1.22 -14.89
C GLU A 53 0.38 -1.55 -13.75
N LEU A 54 1.63 -1.07 -13.83
CA LEU A 54 2.62 -1.23 -12.76
C LEU A 54 2.18 -0.52 -11.46
N LEU A 55 1.70 0.72 -11.54
CA LEU A 55 1.25 1.46 -10.36
C LEU A 55 0.02 0.82 -9.71
N LEU A 56 -0.94 0.38 -10.51
CA LEU A 56 -2.12 -0.34 -10.02
C LEU A 56 -1.71 -1.67 -9.39
N HIS A 57 -0.80 -2.42 -10.02
CA HIS A 57 -0.29 -3.67 -9.47
C HIS A 57 0.43 -3.44 -8.13
N LEU A 58 1.30 -2.42 -8.05
CA LEU A 58 1.98 -2.06 -6.80
C LEU A 58 1.00 -1.59 -5.71
N TYR A 59 -0.04 -0.84 -6.07
CA TYR A 59 -1.05 -0.37 -5.14
C TYR A 59 -1.96 -1.50 -4.65
N LEU A 60 -2.35 -2.42 -5.52
CA LEU A 60 -3.19 -3.57 -5.20
C LEU A 60 -2.42 -4.66 -4.45
N ILE A 61 -1.11 -4.82 -4.68
CA ILE A 61 -0.27 -5.83 -4.03
C ILE A 61 0.32 -5.35 -2.71
N LYS A 62 0.50 -4.04 -2.49
CA LYS A 62 0.96 -3.56 -1.18
C LYS A 62 -0.19 -3.38 -0.20
N PRO A 63 -0.23 -4.15 0.90
CA PRO A 63 -1.09 -3.84 2.02
C PRO A 63 -0.59 -2.54 2.67
N SER A 64 -1.43 -1.50 2.68
CA SER A 64 -1.16 -0.22 3.34
C SER A 64 -0.97 -0.32 4.86
N THR A 65 -1.07 -1.52 5.44
CA THR A 65 -0.98 -1.76 6.87
C THR A 65 0.43 -2.04 7.36
N THR A 66 1.38 -2.46 6.53
CA THR A 66 2.66 -3.02 7.04
C THR A 66 3.52 -2.05 7.85
N LYS A 67 3.73 -0.80 7.41
CA LYS A 67 4.53 0.17 8.18
C LYS A 67 3.85 0.65 9.46
N ILE A 68 2.55 0.94 9.38
CA ILE A 68 1.74 1.35 10.54
C ILE A 68 1.69 0.22 11.56
N ASN A 69 1.53 -1.03 11.11
CA ASN A 69 1.47 -2.21 11.96
C ASN A 69 2.81 -2.46 12.66
N ILE A 70 3.97 -2.24 12.01
CA ILE A 70 5.28 -2.39 12.66
C ILE A 70 5.47 -1.36 13.79
N GLU A 71 5.14 -0.09 13.57
CA GLU A 71 5.33 0.94 14.60
C GLU A 71 4.35 0.76 15.76
N LEU A 72 3.11 0.40 15.45
CA LEU A 72 2.10 0.03 16.43
C LEU A 72 2.53 -1.20 17.25
N ASP A 73 2.99 -2.26 16.58
CA ASP A 73 3.46 -3.49 17.23
C ASP A 73 4.64 -3.21 18.16
N LYS A 74 5.59 -2.34 17.76
CA LYS A 74 6.69 -1.90 18.63
C LYS A 74 6.19 -1.22 19.90
N LYS A 75 5.21 -0.31 19.79
CA LYS A 75 4.63 0.39 20.95
C LYS A 75 3.84 -0.56 21.84
N ILE A 76 3.06 -1.48 21.27
CA ILE A 76 2.36 -2.54 22.02
C ILE A 76 3.36 -3.37 22.85
N LEU A 77 4.45 -3.84 22.22
CA LEU A 77 5.46 -4.65 22.89
C LEU A 77 6.20 -3.85 23.97
N LEU A 78 6.57 -2.60 23.70
CA LEU A 78 7.24 -1.75 24.69
C LEU A 78 6.35 -1.52 25.93
N LEU A 79 5.09 -1.17 25.73
CA LEU A 79 4.14 -0.93 26.83
C LEU A 79 3.87 -2.19 27.65
N ARG A 80 3.86 -3.37 27.01
CA ARG A 80 3.61 -4.65 27.70
C ARG A 80 4.83 -5.23 28.39
N LEU A 81 6.01 -5.16 27.76
CA LEU A 81 7.23 -5.79 28.26
C LEU A 81 7.97 -4.87 29.24
N GLU A 82 8.19 -3.61 28.89
CA GLU A 82 8.88 -2.63 29.75
C GLU A 82 7.88 -1.88 30.63
N GLY A 83 6.81 -1.36 30.03
CA GLY A 83 5.82 -0.55 30.73
C GLY A 83 4.90 -1.33 31.68
N LYS A 84 4.92 -2.67 31.64
CA LYS A 84 4.05 -3.58 32.41
C LYS A 84 2.56 -3.19 32.42
N CYS A 85 2.12 -2.47 31.40
CA CYS A 85 0.76 -1.96 31.30
C CYS A 85 -0.23 -3.10 31.09
N SER A 86 -1.45 -3.03 31.64
CA SER A 86 -2.51 -3.98 31.27
C SER A 86 -2.86 -3.88 29.78
N ILE A 87 -3.52 -4.89 29.21
CA ILE A 87 -3.99 -4.82 27.80
C ILE A 87 -4.91 -3.59 27.62
N GLN A 88 -5.79 -3.36 28.59
CA GLN A 88 -6.71 -2.23 28.57
C GLN A 88 -5.98 -0.89 28.65
N SER A 89 -5.01 -0.75 29.55
CA SER A 89 -4.18 0.46 29.66
C SER A 89 -3.38 0.70 28.38
N THR A 90 -2.86 -0.36 27.76
CA THR A 90 -2.13 -0.28 26.48
C THR A 90 -3.04 0.28 25.38
N MET A 91 -4.29 -0.20 25.30
CA MET A 91 -5.26 0.33 24.34
C MET A 91 -5.52 1.82 24.57
N ASN A 92 -5.77 2.23 25.81
CA ASN A 92 -6.06 3.62 26.14
C ASN A 92 -4.88 4.54 25.80
N ILE A 93 -3.65 4.13 26.15
CA ILE A 93 -2.43 4.87 25.83
C ILE A 93 -2.24 5.01 24.30
N LEU A 94 -2.50 3.94 23.54
CA LEU A 94 -2.36 3.99 22.07
C LEU A 94 -3.39 4.92 21.43
N LYS A 95 -4.61 4.99 21.96
CA LYS A 95 -5.63 5.95 21.53
C LYS A 95 -5.18 7.39 21.78
N GLU A 96 -4.61 7.68 22.94
CA GLU A 96 -4.05 9.00 23.25
C GLU A 96 -2.89 9.40 22.32
N PHE A 97 -2.09 8.42 21.86
CA PHE A 97 -1.04 8.65 20.87
C PHE A 97 -1.55 8.82 19.43
N GLY A 98 -2.87 8.86 19.21
CA GLY A 98 -3.47 9.04 17.89
C GLY A 98 -3.45 7.79 17.01
N PHE A 99 -3.18 6.61 17.59
CA PHE A 99 -3.43 5.35 16.89
C PHE A 99 -4.94 5.05 16.93
N GLY A 100 -5.46 4.47 15.85
CA GLY A 100 -6.90 4.28 15.65
C GLY A 100 -7.64 3.47 16.74
N ASN A 101 -8.94 3.30 16.56
CA ASN A 101 -9.77 2.55 17.48
C ASN A 101 -9.52 1.04 17.37
N PHE A 102 -8.57 0.51 18.13
CA PHE A 102 -8.39 -0.94 18.30
C PHE A 102 -9.25 -1.46 19.44
N SER A 103 -9.48 -2.77 19.45
CA SER A 103 -10.09 -3.48 20.57
C SER A 103 -9.02 -4.12 21.46
N GLU A 104 -9.38 -4.46 22.70
CA GLU A 104 -8.52 -5.28 23.57
C GLU A 104 -8.16 -6.62 22.89
N GLY A 105 -9.13 -7.21 22.18
CA GLY A 105 -8.95 -8.46 21.43
C GLY A 105 -7.86 -8.36 20.37
N TYR A 106 -7.79 -7.23 19.65
CA TYR A 106 -6.75 -6.98 18.65
C TYR A 106 -5.35 -6.96 19.27
N ILE A 107 -5.18 -6.28 20.42
CA ILE A 107 -3.89 -6.23 21.13
C ILE A 107 -3.51 -7.63 21.64
N SER A 108 -4.46 -8.36 22.22
CA SER A 108 -4.25 -9.74 22.69
C SER A 108 -3.80 -10.66 21.54
N GLU A 109 -4.44 -10.57 20.38
CA GLU A 109 -4.09 -11.36 19.21
C GLU A 109 -2.68 -11.01 18.67
N ARG A 110 -2.30 -9.74 18.68
CA ARG A 110 -0.93 -9.31 18.33
C ARG A 110 0.10 -9.88 19.28
N LEU A 111 -0.13 -9.79 20.59
CA LEU A 111 0.77 -10.38 21.58
C LEU A 111 0.90 -11.89 21.41
N LYS A 112 -0.22 -12.59 21.18
CA LYS A 112 -0.22 -14.04 20.92
C LYS A 112 0.55 -14.41 19.65
N TYR A 113 0.43 -13.60 18.60
CA TYR A 113 1.19 -13.78 17.35
C TYR A 113 2.70 -13.68 17.58
N TYR A 114 3.16 -12.69 18.34
CA TYR A 114 4.57 -12.56 18.69
C TYR A 114 5.03 -13.66 19.64
N GLY A 115 4.22 -14.01 20.64
CA GLY A 115 4.47 -15.14 21.54
C GLY A 115 4.72 -16.42 20.76
N LYS A 116 3.83 -16.79 19.82
CA LYS A 116 3.98 -17.99 18.99
C LYS A 116 5.27 -18.00 18.16
N LYS A 117 5.74 -16.84 17.70
CA LYS A 117 6.99 -16.73 16.94
C LYS A 117 8.23 -16.90 17.83
N ILE A 118 8.15 -16.48 19.08
CA ILE A 118 9.25 -16.56 20.07
C ILE A 118 9.26 -17.92 20.79
N SER A 119 8.11 -18.60 20.93
CA SER A 119 8.01 -19.90 21.61
C SER A 119 8.88 -21.00 20.99
N ASN A 120 9.30 -20.86 19.73
CA ASN A 120 10.25 -21.79 19.11
C ASN A 120 11.72 -21.51 19.50
N THR A 121 11.99 -20.47 20.27
CA THR A 121 13.34 -20.05 20.67
C THR A 121 13.71 -20.51 22.08
N LEU A 122 12.73 -20.85 22.93
CA LEU A 122 12.93 -21.32 24.30
C LEU A 122 12.51 -22.79 24.39
N LYS A 123 13.39 -23.71 23.99
CA LYS A 123 13.40 -25.04 24.63
C LYS A 123 13.87 -24.77 26.06
N GLY A 124 12.98 -24.92 27.03
CA GLY A 124 13.20 -24.49 28.40
C GLY A 124 14.51 -25.02 28.98
N GLU A 125 15.30 -24.12 29.56
CA GLU A 125 16.16 -24.50 30.67
C GLU A 125 15.24 -24.63 31.88
N GLU A 126 14.96 -25.88 32.27
CA GLU A 126 14.37 -26.21 33.56
C GLU A 126 15.41 -25.86 34.64
N ILE A 127 15.06 -24.91 35.52
CA ILE A 127 15.73 -24.66 36.80
C ILE A 127 14.81 -25.19 37.90
#